data_AF-A0A661EZ48-F1
#
_entry.id   AF-A0A661EZ48-F1
#
_cell.length_a   1.000
_cell.length_b   1.000
_cell.length_c   1.000
_cell.angle_alpha   90.00
_cell.angle_beta   90.00
_cell.angle_gamma   90.00
#
_symmetry.space_group_name_H-M   'P 1'
#
loop_
_entity.id
_entity.type
_entity.pdbx_description
1 polymer ?
#
loop_
_entity_poly.entity_id
_entity_poly.type
_entity_poly.pdbx_seq_one_letter_code
_entity_poly.pdbx_strand_id
1 'polypeptide(L)'
;MSIDLDDEILQDFLVEAGEIVELLGEQLVELEQSPEDYDLLNAIFRGFHTVKGGAGFLAIDPLVNLCHAAEDVFDVLRNGNRKVDS
;
A
#
# COMPACT_ATOMS: atom_id res chain seq x y z
N MET A 1 6.60 21.51 -8.97
CA MET A 1 6.51 21.95 -7.56
C MET A 1 7.58 21.20 -6.81
N SER A 2 8.48 21.87 -6.11
CA SER A 2 9.46 21.21 -5.23
C SER A 2 8.73 20.77 -3.97
N ILE A 3 8.91 19.51 -3.58
CA ILE A 3 8.43 19.01 -2.28
C ILE A 3 9.24 19.74 -1.20
N ASP A 4 8.55 20.44 -0.29
CA ASP A 4 9.19 21.04 0.87
C ASP A 4 9.31 19.97 1.96
N LEU A 5 10.54 19.54 2.23
CA LEU A 5 10.81 18.49 3.22
C LEU A 5 10.58 18.98 4.66
N ASP A 6 10.50 20.30 4.88
CA ASP A 6 10.27 20.89 6.20
C ASP A 6 8.75 21.05 6.50
N ASP A 7 7.87 20.61 5.61
CA ASP A 7 6.42 20.61 5.81
C ASP A 7 6.01 19.57 6.87
N GLU A 8 5.39 20.03 7.95
CA GLU A 8 4.93 19.20 9.08
C GLU A 8 3.98 18.09 8.62
N ILE A 9 3.10 18.38 7.66
CA ILE A 9 2.14 17.40 7.11
C ILE A 9 2.89 16.32 6.33
N LEU A 10 3.92 16.71 5.57
CA LEU A 10 4.74 15.75 4.85
C LEU A 10 5.50 14.85 5.82
N GLN A 11 6.05 15.40 6.90
CA GLN A 11 6.76 14.61 7.91
C GLN A 11 5.83 13.60 8.60
N ASP A 12 4.64 14.04 9.02
CA ASP A 12 3.63 13.15 9.61
C ASP A 12 3.23 12.04 8.63
N PHE A 13 3.01 12.39 7.36
CA PHE A 13 2.72 11.40 6.32
C PHE A 13 3.86 10.40 6.12
N LEU A 14 5.12 10.85 6.09
CA LEU A 14 6.26 9.96 5.89
C LEU A 14 6.43 8.98 7.06
N VAL A 15 6.13 9.42 8.29
CA VAL A 15 6.12 8.54 9.47
C VAL A 15 5.02 7.50 9.35
N GLU A 16 3.77 7.92 9.12
CA GLU A 16 2.62 7.00 8.99
C GLU A 16 2.81 6.02 7.81
N ALA A 17 3.22 6.52 6.65
CA ALA A 17 3.47 5.69 5.48
C ALA A 17 4.61 4.69 5.72
N GLY A 18 5.64 5.08 6.48
CA GLY A 18 6.72 4.19 6.89
C GLY A 18 6.22 3.01 7.72
N GLU A 19 5.41 3.27 8.74
CA GLU A 19 4.80 2.25 9.59
C GLU A 19 3.89 1.30 8.79
N ILE A 20 3.09 1.85 7.87
CA ILE A 20 2.23 1.04 6.99
C ILE A 20 3.08 0.16 6.07
N VAL A 21 4.16 0.68 5.49
CA VAL A 21 5.03 -0.08 4.58
C VAL A 21 5.77 -1.20 5.32
N GLU A 22 6.19 -0.96 6.57
CA GLU A 22 6.78 -2.00 7.41
C GLU A 22 5.79 -3.16 7.65
N LEU A 23 4.57 -2.83 8.08
CA LEU A 23 3.50 -3.81 8.26
C LEU A 23 3.15 -4.55 6.96
N LEU A 24 3.09 -3.84 5.82
CA LEU A 24 2.87 -4.45 4.52
C LEU A 24 3.97 -5.48 4.19
N GLY A 25 5.23 -5.19 4.54
CA GLY A 25 6.33 -6.13 4.36
C GLY A 25 6.10 -7.44 5.12
N GLU A 26 5.68 -7.36 6.38
CA GLU A 26 5.35 -8.54 7.20
C GLU A 26 4.17 -9.32 6.62
N GLN A 27 3.09 -8.62 6.24
CA GLN A 27 1.88 -9.22 5.68
C GLN A 27 2.14 -9.90 4.32
N LEU A 28 3.02 -9.34 3.49
CA LEU A 28 3.40 -9.95 2.21
C LEU A 28 4.14 -11.28 2.44
N VAL A 29 5.05 -11.34 3.42
CA VAL A 29 5.74 -12.58 3.78
C VAL A 29 4.76 -13.61 4.37
N GLU A 30 3.78 -13.18 5.16
CA GLU A 30 2.72 -14.06 5.65
C GLU A 30 1.85 -14.59 4.49
N LEU A 31 1.58 -13.75 3.50
CA LEU A 31 0.79 -14.13 2.32
C LEU A 31 1.46 -15.22 1.49
N GLU A 32 2.79 -15.26 1.43
CA GLU A 32 3.53 -16.34 0.79
C GLU A 32 3.21 -17.71 1.43
N GLN A 33 2.90 -17.73 2.73
CA GLN A 33 2.56 -18.95 3.47
C GLN A 33 1.06 -19.26 3.42
N SER A 34 0.23 -18.22 3.33
CA SER A 34 -1.24 -18.29 3.38
C SER A 34 -1.89 -17.57 2.17
N PRO A 35 -1.68 -18.05 0.93
CA PRO A 35 -2.08 -17.35 -0.29
C PRO A 35 -3.61 -17.23 -0.51
N GLU A 36 -4.40 -18.01 0.21
CA GLU A 36 -5.87 -18.00 0.15
C GLU A 36 -6.50 -17.26 1.36
N ASP A 37 -5.69 -16.58 2.17
CA ASP A 37 -6.17 -15.75 3.26
C ASP A 37 -6.73 -14.41 2.72
N TYR A 38 -8.04 -14.37 2.54
CA TYR A 38 -8.74 -13.18 2.06
C TYR A 38 -8.72 -12.03 3.05
N ASP A 39 -8.61 -12.28 4.36
CA ASP A 39 -8.55 -11.22 5.36
C ASP A 39 -7.19 -10.52 5.27
N LEU A 40 -6.12 -11.29 5.07
CA LEU A 40 -4.76 -10.81 4.81
C LEU A 40 -4.68 -10.02 3.49
N LEU A 41 -5.22 -10.55 2.39
CA LEU A 41 -5.30 -9.84 1.11
C LEU A 41 -6.02 -8.49 1.25
N ASN A 42 -7.12 -8.46 2.00
CA ASN A 42 -7.86 -7.23 2.26
C ASN A 42 -7.10 -6.26 3.16
N ALA A 43 -6.31 -6.75 4.13
CA ALA A 43 -5.45 -5.92 4.96
C ALA A 43 -4.36 -5.24 4.13
N ILE A 44 -3.69 -6.00 3.26
CA ILE A 44 -2.66 -5.50 2.35
C ILE A 44 -3.24 -4.44 1.39
N PHE A 45 -4.40 -4.72 0.79
CA PHE A 45 -5.09 -3.75 -0.07
C PHE A 45 -5.38 -2.43 0.66
N ARG A 46 -5.85 -2.50 1.91
CA ARG A 46 -6.12 -1.29 2.71
C ARG A 46 -4.84 -0.51 3.02
N GLY A 47 -3.73 -1.19 3.30
CA GLY A 47 -2.44 -0.51 3.51
C GLY A 47 -2.04 0.34 2.31
N PHE A 48 -2.08 -0.23 1.10
CA PHE A 48 -1.80 0.52 -0.13
C PHE A 48 -2.82 1.64 -0.36
N HIS A 49 -4.11 1.41 -0.08
CA HIS A 49 -5.15 2.43 -0.21
C HIS A 49 -4.91 3.65 0.67
N THR A 50 -4.51 3.44 1.94
CA THR A 50 -4.20 4.51 2.88
C THR A 50 -2.99 5.32 2.41
N VAL A 51 -1.89 4.66 2.02
CA VAL A 51 -0.69 5.35 1.52
C VAL A 51 -0.99 6.13 0.25
N LYS A 52 -1.78 5.58 -0.68
CA LYS A 52 -2.24 6.30 -1.88
C LYS A 52 -3.03 7.56 -1.52
N GLY A 53 -3.93 7.47 -0.54
CA GLY A 53 -4.73 8.60 -0.07
C GLY A 53 -3.87 9.75 0.44
N GLY A 54 -2.90 9.45 1.32
CA GLY A 54 -1.95 10.45 1.82
C GLY A 54 -1.05 11.02 0.72
N ALA A 55 -0.54 10.17 -0.18
CA ALA A 55 0.26 10.61 -1.33
C ALA A 55 -0.53 11.51 -2.29
N GLY A 56 -1.83 11.21 -2.51
CA GLY A 56 -2.72 12.01 -3.34
C GLY A 56 -3.04 13.36 -2.72
N PHE A 57 -3.22 13.41 -1.40
CA PHE A 57 -3.39 14.66 -0.65
C PHE A 57 -2.17 15.58 -0.78
N LEU A 58 -0.96 15.01 -0.75
CA LEU A 58 0.31 15.74 -0.89
C LEU A 58 0.79 15.92 -2.34
N ALA A 59 -0.02 15.50 -3.34
CA ALA A 59 0.32 15.55 -4.76
C ALA A 59 1.66 14.86 -5.12
N ILE A 60 1.96 13.74 -4.46
CA ILE A 60 3.14 12.91 -4.72
C ILE A 60 2.79 11.87 -5.81
N ASP A 61 2.64 12.33 -7.05
CA ASP A 61 2.16 11.52 -8.18
C ASP A 61 2.90 10.19 -8.37
N PRO A 62 4.25 10.11 -8.23
CA PRO A 62 4.94 8.82 -8.36
C PRO A 62 4.47 7.78 -7.35
N LEU A 63 4.19 8.19 -6.11
CA LEU A 63 3.73 7.29 -5.05
C LEU A 63 2.27 6.91 -5.24
N VAL A 64 1.42 7.85 -5.66
CA VAL A 64 0.02 7.56 -6.05
C VAL A 64 -0.04 6.47 -7.12
N ASN A 65 0.77 6.60 -8.17
CA ASN A 65 0.79 5.65 -9.27
C ASN A 65 1.29 4.26 -8.82
N LEU A 66 2.30 4.21 -7.95
CA LEU A 66 2.80 2.96 -7.39
C LEU A 66 1.73 2.24 -6.56
N CYS A 67 1.09 2.96 -5.62
CA CYS A 67 0.06 2.37 -4.77
C CYS A 67 -1.17 1.94 -5.56
N HIS A 68 -1.56 2.69 -6.60
CA HIS A 68 -2.66 2.30 -7.48
C HIS A 68 -2.35 1.01 -8.25
N ALA A 69 -1.15 0.86 -8.80
CA ALA A 69 -0.75 -0.37 -9.45
C ALA A 69 -0.74 -1.58 -8.49
N ALA A 70 -0.36 -1.36 -7.23
CA ALA A 70 -0.45 -2.39 -6.19
C ALA A 70 -1.91 -2.76 -5.87
N GLU A 71 -2.78 -1.77 -5.67
CA GLU A 71 -4.22 -1.98 -5.45
C GLU A 71 -4.85 -2.79 -6.58
N ASP A 72 -4.53 -2.51 -7.85
CA ASP A 72 -5.05 -3.25 -9.00
C ASP A 72 -4.69 -4.75 -8.91
N VAL A 73 -3.46 -5.07 -8.54
CA VAL A 73 -3.02 -6.46 -8.36
C VAL A 73 -3.78 -7.12 -7.22
N PHE A 74 -3.86 -6.46 -6.06
CA PHE A 74 -4.55 -7.02 -4.88
C PHE A 74 -6.06 -7.08 -5.04
N ASP A 75 -6.67 -6.21 -5.86
CA ASP A 75 -8.09 -6.28 -6.20
C ASP A 75 -8.40 -7.53 -7.02
N VAL A 76 -7.55 -7.86 -8.01
CA VAL A 76 -7.70 -9.10 -8.79
C VAL A 76 -7.53 -10.34 -7.89
N LEU A 77 -6.56 -10.32 -6.97
CA LEU A 77 -6.32 -11.43 -6.03
C LEU A 77 -7.49 -11.65 -5.07
N ARG A 78 -7.96 -10.60 -4.38
CA ARG A 78 -9.05 -10.72 -3.39
C ARG A 78 -10.40 -11.07 -4.03
N ASN A 79 -10.59 -10.73 -5.30
CA ASN A 79 -11.80 -11.11 -6.06
C ASN A 79 -11.73 -12.55 -6.59
N GLY A 80 -10.63 -13.28 -6.32
CA GLY A 80 -10.44 -14.67 -6.77
C GLY A 80 -10.18 -14.80 -8.28
N ASN A 81 -9.93 -13.69 -8.97
CA ASN A 81 -9.68 -13.66 -10.41
C ASN A 81 -8.24 -14.08 -10.77
N ARG A 82 -7.33 -14.08 -9.79
CA ARG A 82 -5.97 -14.62 -9.88
C ARG A 82 -5.60 -15.26 -8.54
N LYS A 83 -4.79 -16.32 -8.58
CA LYS A 83 -4.16 -16.90 -7.39
C LYS A 83 -2.76 -16.33 -7.20
N VAL A 84 -2.34 -16.17 -5.95
CA VAL A 84 -0.95 -15.86 -5.62
C VAL A 84 -0.08 -17.02 -6.13
N ASP A 85 0.91 -16.70 -6.95
CA ASP A 85 1.93 -17.64 -7.41
C ASP A 85 3.08 -17.69 -6.40
N SER A 86 3.67 -18.87 -6.24
CA SER A 86 4.84 -19.14 -5.40
C SER A 86 6.09 -19.27 -6.27
#